data_AF-A0A8D5FW08-F1
#
_entry.id   AF-A0A8D5FW08-F1
#
_cell.length_a   1.000
_cell.length_b   1.000
_cell.length_c   1.000
_cell.angle_alpha   90.00
_cell.angle_beta   90.00
_cell.angle_gamma   90.00
#
_symmetry.space_group_name_H-M   'P 1'
#
loop_
_entity.id
_entity.type
_entity.pdbx_description
1 polymer ?
#
loop_
_entity_poly.entity_id
_entity_poly.type
_entity_poly.pdbx_seq_one_letter_code
_entity_poly.pdbx_strand_id
1 'polypeptide(L)'
;MKGSQDTWPWKVLLAVILILMAAGTWGAVKKIDYHWRWYRVPQYFLYHAEEAQKIPFDGTVTKIESDGKTAVVTLTSENGKVEIVEVDAKGIKVSEGEELFEGIPSGLSPSGVWVL
;
A
#
# COMPACT_ATOMS: atom_id res chain seq x y z
N MET A 1 -20.99 61.44 -37.57
CA MET A 1 -22.18 61.00 -36.81
C MET A 1 -21.82 59.70 -36.11
N LYS A 2 -21.71 59.71 -34.77
CA LYS A 2 -21.32 58.51 -34.00
C LYS A 2 -22.61 57.83 -33.56
N GLY A 3 -23.06 56.83 -34.31
CA GLY A 3 -24.21 56.02 -33.92
C GLY A 3 -23.91 55.38 -32.57
N SER A 4 -24.67 55.73 -31.54
CA SER A 4 -24.58 55.07 -30.24
C SER A 4 -25.07 53.63 -30.45
N GLN A 5 -24.12 52.72 -30.66
CA GLN A 5 -24.43 51.30 -30.79
C GLN A 5 -24.98 50.83 -29.46
N ASP A 6 -26.23 50.36 -29.47
CA ASP A 6 -26.92 50.00 -28.25
C ASP A 6 -26.35 48.67 -27.72
N THR A 7 -25.56 48.73 -26.65
CA THR A 7 -24.78 47.59 -26.14
C THR A 7 -25.56 46.71 -25.16
N TRP A 8 -26.77 47.11 -24.76
CA TRP A 8 -27.56 46.38 -23.77
C TRP A 8 -27.86 44.91 -24.14
N PRO A 9 -28.09 44.52 -25.42
CA PRO A 9 -28.39 43.13 -25.76
C PRO A 9 -27.19 42.22 -25.46
N TRP A 10 -25.97 42.71 -25.71
CA TRP A 10 -24.73 41.99 -25.40
C TRP A 10 -24.51 41.84 -23.90
N LYS A 11 -24.89 42.85 -23.11
CA LYS A 11 -24.81 42.78 -21.64
C LYS A 11 -25.81 41.76 -21.07
N VAL A 12 -27.03 41.70 -21.63
CA VAL A 12 -28.03 40.70 -21.24
C VAL A 12 -27.58 39.30 -21.64
N LEU A 13 -27.08 39.12 -22.87
CA LEU A 13 -26.54 37.83 -23.32
C LEU A 13 -25.41 37.35 -22.41
N LEU A 14 -24.48 38.24 -22.05
CA LEU A 14 -23.39 37.95 -21.12
C LEU A 14 -23.94 37.51 -19.75
N ALA A 15 -24.91 38.24 -19.20
CA ALA A 15 -25.52 37.91 -17.91
C ALA A 15 -26.19 36.52 -17.95
N VAL A 16 -26.90 36.20 -19.03
CA VAL A 16 -27.53 34.87 -19.22
C VAL A 16 -26.48 33.76 -19.24
N ILE A 17 -25.38 33.94 -19.99
CA ILE A 17 -24.30 32.96 -20.06
C ILE A 17 -23.68 32.73 -18.69
N LEU A 18 -23.41 33.79 -17.92
CA LEU A 18 -22.84 33.68 -16.57
C LEU A 18 -23.77 32.93 -15.62
N ILE A 19 -25.09 33.22 -15.67
CA ILE A 19 -26.08 32.51 -14.86
C ILE A 19 -26.13 31.02 -15.23
N LEU A 20 -26.11 30.69 -16.52
CA LEU A 20 -26.10 29.30 -17.00
C LEU A 20 -24.84 28.56 -16.54
N MET A 21 -23.67 29.20 -16.61
CA MET A 21 -22.43 28.60 -16.12
C MET A 21 -22.49 28.33 -14.62
N ALA A 22 -22.91 29.32 -13.83
CA ALA A 22 -23.03 29.17 -12.38
C ALA A 22 -24.02 28.05 -12.00
N ALA A 23 -25.18 28.02 -12.65
CA ALA A 23 -26.19 26.98 -12.45
C ALA A 23 -25.69 25.60 -12.87
N GLY A 24 -24.98 25.51 -14.00
CA GLY A 24 -24.39 24.27 -14.51
C GLY A 24 -23.33 23.71 -13.56
N THR A 25 -22.41 24.55 -13.09
CA THR A 25 -21.39 24.14 -12.09
C THR A 25 -22.04 23.72 -10.78
N TRP A 26 -23.00 24.50 -10.27
CA TRP A 26 -23.72 24.16 -9.04
C TRP A 26 -24.47 22.83 -9.15
N GLY A 27 -25.16 22.59 -10.27
CA GLY A 27 -25.84 21.34 -10.54
C GLY A 27 -24.87 20.15 -10.68
N ALA A 28 -23.70 20.35 -11.27
CA ALA A 28 -22.67 19.32 -11.38
C ALA A 28 -22.11 18.94 -10.00
N VAL A 29 -21.78 19.91 -9.16
CA VAL A 29 -21.25 19.68 -7.80
C VAL A 29 -22.24 18.90 -6.93
N LYS A 30 -23.55 19.23 -7.02
CA LYS A 30 -24.60 18.51 -6.27
C LYS A 30 -24.71 17.02 -6.62
N LYS A 31 -24.24 16.59 -7.79
CA LYS A 31 -24.26 15.18 -8.21
C LYS A 31 -23.04 14.39 -7.75
N ILE A 32 -22.00 15.05 -7.24
CA ILE A 32 -20.79 14.37 -6.76
C ILE A 32 -21.08 13.81 -5.38
N ASP A 33 -21.39 12.52 -5.34
CA ASP A 33 -21.55 11.79 -4.09
C ASP A 33 -20.18 11.31 -3.58
N TYR A 34 -19.51 12.18 -2.83
CA TYR A 34 -18.14 11.97 -2.37
C TYR A 34 -18.08 10.96 -1.21
N HIS A 35 -17.91 9.68 -1.55
CA HIS A 35 -17.76 8.57 -0.58
C HIS A 35 -16.33 8.35 -0.09
N TRP A 36 -15.55 9.42 0.07
CA TRP A 36 -14.12 9.24 0.34
C TRP A 36 -13.87 8.67 1.72
N ARG A 37 -13.14 7.54 1.73
CA ARG A 37 -12.82 6.76 2.92
C ARG A 37 -11.59 7.36 3.62
N TRP A 38 -11.67 8.62 4.06
CA TRP A 38 -10.57 9.33 4.75
C TRP A 38 -10.03 8.54 5.94
N TYR A 39 -10.85 7.70 6.57
CA TYR A 39 -10.43 6.79 7.63
C TYR A 39 -9.35 5.78 7.22
N ARG A 40 -9.16 5.48 5.92
CA ARG A 40 -8.08 4.60 5.43
C ARG A 40 -6.76 5.31 5.24
N VAL A 41 -6.76 6.65 5.16
CA VAL A 41 -5.55 7.42 4.85
C VAL A 41 -4.49 7.28 5.95
N PRO A 42 -4.80 7.36 7.25
CA PRO A 42 -3.81 7.16 8.33
C PRO A 42 -3.12 5.78 8.30
N GLN A 43 -3.81 4.74 7.84
CA GLN A 43 -3.29 3.37 7.79
C GLN A 43 -2.03 3.25 6.92
N TYR A 44 -1.95 4.02 5.82
CA TYR A 44 -0.81 3.97 4.91
C TYR A 44 0.44 4.65 5.47
N PHE A 45 0.31 5.55 6.44
CA PHE A 45 1.46 6.21 7.08
C PHE A 45 2.10 5.37 8.18
N LEU A 46 1.35 4.44 8.77
CA LEU A 46 1.84 3.53 9.81
C LEU A 46 2.15 2.12 9.27
N TYR A 47 1.94 1.88 7.97
CA TYR A 47 2.28 0.62 7.34
C TYR A 47 3.79 0.47 7.22
N HIS A 48 4.39 -0.23 8.18
CA HIS A 48 5.73 -0.77 8.02
C HIS A 48 5.59 -1.98 7.12
N ALA A 49 6.03 -1.86 5.87
CA ALA A 49 6.16 -3.01 5.00
C ALA A 49 7.24 -3.90 5.62
N GLU A 50 6.83 -4.97 6.29
CA GLU A 50 7.72 -6.09 6.60
C GLU A 50 8.16 -6.67 5.25
N GLU A 51 9.32 -6.24 4.76
CA GLU A 51 9.92 -6.85 3.59
C GLU A 51 10.26 -8.29 3.95
N ALA A 52 9.53 -9.23 3.33
CA ALA A 52 9.76 -10.65 3.53
C ALA A 52 11.20 -10.98 3.16
N GLN A 53 11.92 -11.63 4.08
CA GLN A 53 13.30 -12.01 3.87
C GLN A 53 13.38 -12.98 2.69
N LYS A 54 14.30 -12.74 1.75
CA LYS A 54 14.57 -13.68 0.65
C LYS A 54 15.50 -14.78 1.13
N ILE A 55 15.29 -15.96 0.59
CA ILE A 55 16.09 -17.13 0.93
C ILE A 55 17.31 -17.16 0.03
N PRO A 56 18.52 -17.39 0.58
CA PRO A 56 19.76 -17.36 -0.18
C PRO A 56 20.08 -18.66 -0.94
N PHE A 57 19.32 -19.73 -0.74
CA PHE A 57 19.47 -21.00 -1.46
C PHE A 57 18.22 -21.87 -1.37
N ASP A 58 18.06 -22.82 -2.31
CA ASP A 58 17.03 -23.85 -2.25
C ASP A 58 17.28 -24.81 -1.06
N GLY A 59 16.27 -24.99 -0.21
CA GLY A 59 16.38 -25.83 0.98
C GLY A 59 15.06 -26.07 1.72
N THR A 60 15.12 -26.94 2.73
CA THR A 60 13.96 -27.36 3.52
C THR A 60 14.05 -26.79 4.94
N VAL A 61 12.91 -26.37 5.49
CA VAL A 61 12.81 -25.98 6.90
C VAL A 61 12.93 -27.23 7.77
N THR A 62 14.06 -27.36 8.47
CA THR A 62 14.35 -28.55 9.28
C THR A 62 13.91 -28.43 10.73
N LYS A 63 13.81 -27.21 11.25
CA LYS A 63 13.45 -26.95 12.65
C LYS A 63 12.93 -25.53 12.83
N ILE A 64 11.88 -25.36 13.63
CA ILE A 64 11.36 -24.07 14.07
C ILE A 64 11.26 -24.08 15.60
N GLU A 65 12.09 -23.27 16.26
CA GLU A 65 12.03 -23.08 17.72
C GLU A 65 11.48 -21.69 18.03
N SER A 66 10.42 -21.59 18.83
CA SER A 66 9.78 -20.30 19.16
C SER A 66 9.81 -20.03 20.66
N ASP A 67 10.28 -18.83 21.04
CA ASP A 67 10.25 -18.30 22.42
C ASP A 67 9.06 -17.34 22.64
N GLY A 68 8.02 -17.44 21.80
CA GLY A 68 6.78 -16.65 21.91
C GLY A 68 6.88 -15.18 21.49
N LYS A 69 8.09 -14.61 21.37
CA LYS A 69 8.34 -13.31 20.72
C LYS A 69 9.13 -13.45 19.43
N THR A 70 10.23 -14.19 19.46
CA THR A 70 11.03 -14.52 18.28
C THR A 70 11.03 -16.03 18.06
N ALA A 71 11.30 -16.42 16.82
CA ALA A 71 11.48 -17.79 16.44
C ALA A 71 12.76 -17.96 15.62
N VAL A 72 13.42 -19.08 15.82
CA VAL A 72 14.63 -19.48 15.12
C VAL A 72 14.25 -20.56 14.11
N VAL A 73 14.47 -20.26 12.83
CA VAL A 73 14.18 -21.16 11.72
C VAL A 73 15.50 -21.69 11.16
N THR A 74 15.66 -23.00 11.13
CA THR A 74 16.84 -23.67 10.57
C THR A 74 16.52 -24.21 9.19
N LEU A 75 17.15 -23.64 8.16
CA LEU A 75 17.06 -24.11 6.78
C LEU A 75 18.27 -24.98 6.44
N THR A 76 18.02 -26.11 5.78
CA THR A 76 19.08 -26.99 5.27
C THR A 76 18.92 -27.17 3.77
N SER A 77 19.98 -26.90 3.01
CA SER A 77 20.04 -27.17 1.57
C SER A 77 20.35 -28.63 1.30
N GLU A 78 19.98 -29.15 0.13
CA GLU A 78 20.38 -30.48 -0.35
C GLU A 78 21.91 -30.67 -0.37
N ASN A 79 22.65 -29.57 -0.56
CA ASN A 79 24.12 -29.57 -0.56
C ASN A 79 24.74 -29.52 0.86
N GLY A 80 23.94 -29.65 1.92
CA GLY A 80 24.39 -29.64 3.31
C GLY A 80 24.71 -28.25 3.89
N LYS A 81 24.36 -27.16 3.18
CA LYS A 81 24.45 -25.80 3.73
C LYS A 81 23.33 -25.59 4.74
N VAL A 82 23.66 -25.00 5.89
CA VAL A 82 22.69 -24.70 6.96
C VAL A 82 22.66 -23.19 7.18
N GLU A 83 21.47 -22.63 7.24
CA GLU A 83 21.23 -21.24 7.61
C GLU A 83 20.25 -21.18 8.78
N ILE A 84 20.55 -20.28 9.72
CA ILE A 84 19.74 -20.05 10.91
C ILE A 84 19.25 -18.61 10.83
N VAL A 85 17.93 -18.43 10.79
CA VAL A 85 17.30 -17.11 10.67
C VAL A 85 16.42 -16.86 11.90
N GLU A 86 16.60 -15.69 12.52
CA GLU A 86 15.76 -15.23 13.62
C GLU A 86 14.65 -14.31 13.11
N VAL A 87 13.41 -14.73 13.30
CA VAL A 87 12.20 -14.11 12.74
C VAL A 87 11.20 -13.79 13.84
N ASP A 88 10.27 -12.86 13.60
CA ASP A 88 9.19 -12.61 14.55
C ASP A 88 8.23 -13.82 14.60
N ALA A 89 7.91 -14.31 15.80
CA ALA A 89 7.09 -15.49 15.98
C ALA A 89 5.66 -15.34 15.41
N LYS A 90 5.14 -14.10 15.31
CA LYS A 90 3.82 -13.82 14.72
C LYS A 90 3.87 -13.72 13.19
N GLY A 91 5.06 -13.57 12.62
CA GLY A 91 5.29 -13.40 11.19
C GLY A 91 5.60 -14.69 10.43
N ILE A 92 5.70 -15.84 11.11
CA ILE A 92 6.01 -17.12 10.45
C ILE A 92 4.80 -17.63 9.66
N LYS A 93 4.96 -17.80 8.35
CA LYS A 93 3.96 -18.44 7.48
C LYS A 93 4.39 -19.81 6.92
N VAL A 94 5.54 -20.31 7.35
CA VAL A 94 6.11 -21.59 6.89
C VAL A 94 6.03 -22.66 7.97
N SER A 95 5.99 -23.93 7.55
CA SER A 95 5.95 -25.09 8.45
C SER A 95 7.27 -25.88 8.43
N GLU A 96 7.53 -26.66 9.48
CA GLU A 96 8.60 -27.65 9.46
C GLU A 96 8.37 -28.66 8.34
N GLY A 97 9.42 -28.97 7.58
CA GLY A 97 9.37 -29.84 6.40
C GLY A 97 8.99 -29.13 5.09
N GLU A 98 8.73 -27.82 5.11
CA GLU A 98 8.42 -27.05 3.91
C GLU A 98 9.67 -26.78 3.06
N GLU A 99 9.55 -27.01 1.75
CA GLU A 99 10.57 -26.65 0.77
C GLU A 99 10.44 -25.19 0.37
N LEU A 100 11.58 -24.51 0.34
CA LEU A 100 11.64 -23.11 -0.02
C LEU A 100 12.72 -22.88 -1.08
N PHE A 101 12.45 -21.92 -1.97
CA PHE A 101 13.24 -21.68 -3.17
C PHE A 101 13.97 -20.33 -3.12
N GLU A 102 15.17 -20.30 -3.66
CA GLU A 102 16.03 -19.12 -3.75
C GLU A 102 15.32 -17.97 -4.46
N GLY A 103 15.41 -16.77 -3.89
CA GLY A 103 14.87 -15.55 -4.49
C GLY A 103 13.35 -15.38 -4.40
N ILE A 104 12.59 -16.37 -3.90
CA ILE A 104 11.16 -16.24 -3.59
C ILE A 104 11.00 -15.67 -2.17
N PRO A 105 9.99 -14.81 -1.90
CA PRO A 105 9.68 -14.37 -0.55
C PRO A 105 9.41 -15.57 0.36
N SER A 106 10.22 -15.74 1.40
CA SER A 106 10.17 -16.90 2.31
C SER A 106 8.90 -16.99 3.15
N GLY A 107 8.07 -15.94 3.15
CA GLY A 107 7.00 -15.81 4.14
C GLY A 107 7.51 -15.61 5.57
N LEU A 108 8.81 -15.36 5.75
CA LEU A 108 9.44 -14.99 7.01
C LEU A 108 9.54 -13.48 7.12
N SER A 109 9.05 -12.94 8.24
CA SER A 109 9.20 -11.53 8.60
C SER A 109 10.47 -11.37 9.46
N PRO A 110 11.40 -10.45 9.11
CA PRO A 110 12.57 -10.19 9.93
C PRO A 110 12.17 -9.82 11.35
N SER A 111 12.78 -10.45 12.35
CA SER A 111 12.68 -9.91 13.71
C SER A 111 13.30 -8.51 13.70
N GLY A 112 12.57 -7.51 14.21
CA GLY A 112 13.00 -6.12 14.16
C GLY A 112 14.41 -5.96 14.74
N VAL A 113 15.41 -5.81 13.87
CA VAL A 113 16.78 -5.51 14.28
C VAL A 113 16.76 -4.11 14.87
N TRP A 114 16.79 -4.01 16.19
CA TRP A 114 17.11 -2.76 16.86
C TRP A 114 18.58 -2.46 16.57
N VAL A 115 18.83 -1.69 15.52
CA VAL A 115 20.12 -1.04 15.32
C VAL A 115 20.22 0.03 16.42
N LEU A 116 21.04 -0.25 17.43
CA LEU A 116 21.47 0.70 18.45
C LEU A 116 22.31 1.83 17.85
#